data_AF-A0A3M1SKH2-F1
#
_entry.id   AF-A0A3M1SKH2-F1
#
_cell.length_a   1.000
_cell.length_b   1.000
_cell.length_c   1.000
_cell.angle_alpha   90.00
_cell.angle_beta   90.00
_cell.angle_gamma   90.00
#
_symmetry.space_group_name_H-M   'P 1'
#
loop_
_entity.id
_entity.type
_entity.pdbx_description
1 polymer ?
#
loop_
_entity_poly.entity_id
_entity_poly.type
_entity_poly.pdbx_seq_one_letter_code
_entity_poly.pdbx_strand_id
1 'polypeptide(L)'
;NLLKPENKETLKKVLTYHVVAGKYTSKDLMRLIKQGKGQAELKTLSGGTLTVKMNGPTNVIVVDENGRVASVSTYDVMQANGVIHVIDEVLLPK
;
A
#
# COMPACT_ATOMS: atom_id res chain seq x y z
N ASN A 1 10.00 -19.03 -7.26
CA ASN A 1 10.53 -18.84 -5.89
C ASN A 1 11.42 -17.60 -5.89
N LEU A 2 11.00 -16.51 -5.21
CA LEU A 2 11.71 -15.23 -5.17
C LEU A 2 13.01 -15.26 -4.35
N LEU A 3 13.24 -16.30 -3.56
CA LEU A 3 14.42 -16.43 -2.70
C LEU A 3 15.68 -16.86 -3.45
N LYS A 4 15.55 -17.22 -4.74
CA LYS A 4 16.72 -17.56 -5.56
C LYS A 4 17.53 -16.31 -5.91
N PRO A 5 18.87 -16.37 -5.95
CA PRO A 5 19.72 -15.22 -6.26
C PRO A 5 19.35 -14.53 -7.58
N GLU A 6 18.93 -15.28 -8.61
CA GLU A 6 18.50 -14.72 -9.90
C GLU A 6 17.23 -13.85 -9.82
N ASN A 7 16.44 -13.98 -8.74
CA ASN A 7 15.17 -13.26 -8.58
C ASN A 7 15.27 -12.03 -7.67
N LYS A 8 16.48 -11.61 -7.30
CA LYS A 8 16.70 -10.44 -6.42
C LYS A 8 16.07 -9.16 -6.94
N GLU A 9 16.15 -8.89 -8.24
CA GLU A 9 15.54 -7.70 -8.83
C GLU A 9 14.00 -7.75 -8.77
N THR A 10 13.42 -8.92 -9.01
CA THR A 10 11.98 -9.14 -8.86
C THR A 10 11.54 -8.92 -7.41
N LEU A 11 12.29 -9.46 -6.45
CA LEU A 11 12.01 -9.27 -5.03
C LEU A 11 12.12 -7.80 -4.64
N LYS A 12 13.15 -7.09 -5.10
CA LYS A 12 13.32 -5.65 -4.88
C LYS A 12 12.12 -4.86 -5.41
N LYS A 13 11.64 -5.18 -6.62
CA LYS A 13 10.46 -4.53 -7.21
C LYS A 13 9.20 -4.76 -6.36
N VAL A 14 8.99 -5.98 -5.85
CA VAL A 14 7.87 -6.28 -4.96
C VAL A 14 7.98 -5.49 -3.66
N LEU A 15 9.16 -5.43 -3.04
CA LEU A 15 9.36 -4.69 -1.80
C LEU A 15 9.15 -3.18 -1.99
N THR A 16 9.68 -2.59 -3.06
CA THR A 16 9.49 -1.15 -3.35
C THR A 16 8.07 -0.81 -3.80
N TYR A 17 7.29 -1.79 -4.25
CA TYR A 17 5.86 -1.61 -4.55
C TYR A 17 5.03 -1.38 -3.28
N HIS A 18 5.48 -1.87 -2.13
CA HIS A 18 4.80 -1.64 -0.84
C HIS A 18 5.21 -0.33 -0.15
N VAL A 19 6.03 0.49 -0.81
CA VAL A 19 6.52 1.76 -0.24
C VAL A 19 5.99 2.92 -1.05
N VAL A 20 5.33 3.86 -0.37
CA VAL A 20 4.83 5.11 -0.94
C VAL A 20 5.63 6.27 -0.35
N ALA A 21 6.08 7.18 -1.20
CA ALA A 21 6.84 8.35 -0.75
C ALA A 21 5.95 9.33 0.03
N GLY A 22 6.36 9.68 1.24
CA GLY A 22 5.63 10.60 2.11
C GLY A 22 5.20 9.94 3.43
N LYS A 23 4.50 10.71 4.26
CA LYS A 23 3.97 10.25 5.55
C LYS A 23 2.45 10.28 5.49
N TYR A 24 1.83 9.10 5.45
CA TYR A 24 0.39 8.95 5.40
C TYR A 24 -0.09 8.25 6.66
N THR A 25 -0.71 8.99 7.57
CA THR A 25 -1.46 8.38 8.67
C THR A 25 -2.79 7.83 8.16
N SER A 26 -3.46 6.99 8.95
CA SER A 26 -4.82 6.53 8.66
C SER A 26 -5.77 7.71 8.42
N LYS A 27 -5.61 8.80 9.19
CA LYS A 27 -6.38 10.06 9.02
C LYS A 27 -6.11 10.72 7.67
N ASP A 28 -4.87 10.73 7.22
CA ASP A 28 -4.51 11.30 5.92
C ASP A 28 -5.05 10.43 4.78
N LEU A 29 -4.93 9.11 4.90
CA LEU A 29 -5.51 8.16 3.94
C LEU A 29 -7.03 8.33 3.84
N MET A 30 -7.74 8.35 4.97
CA MET A 30 -9.19 8.59 4.99
C MET A 30 -9.58 9.93 4.36
N ARG A 31 -8.79 10.99 4.60
CA ARG A 31 -9.01 12.31 3.98
C ARG A 31 -8.86 12.23 2.46
N LEU A 32 -7.79 11.61 1.97
CA LEU A 32 -7.53 11.44 0.54
C LEU A 32 -8.64 10.62 -0.13
N ILE A 33 -9.04 9.51 0.50
CA ILE A 33 -10.11 8.64 -0.01
C ILE A 33 -11.43 9.43 -0.14
N LYS A 34 -11.76 10.23 0.88
CA LYS A 34 -12.96 11.08 0.85
C LYS A 34 -12.88 12.15 -0.25
N GLN A 35 -11.72 12.76 -0.45
CA GLN A 35 -11.49 13.73 -1.52
C GLN A 35 -11.60 13.10 -2.92
N GLY A 36 -11.10 11.88 -3.09
CA GLY A 36 -11.18 11.12 -4.34
C GLY A 36 -12.49 10.33 -4.52
N LYS A 37 -13.59 10.79 -3.90
CA LYS A 37 -14.94 10.22 -4.05
C LYS A 37 -15.04 8.73 -3.68
N GLY A 38 -14.33 8.31 -2.65
CA GLY A 38 -14.37 6.94 -2.12
C GLY A 38 -13.14 6.09 -2.44
N GLN A 39 -12.16 6.66 -3.15
CA GLN A 39 -10.85 6.04 -3.37
C GLN A 39 -9.74 7.08 -3.48
N ALA A 40 -8.49 6.67 -3.26
CA ALA A 40 -7.32 7.48 -3.59
C ALA A 40 -6.23 6.62 -4.22
N GLU A 41 -5.52 7.17 -5.19
CA GLU A 41 -4.41 6.51 -5.85
C GLU A 41 -3.08 7.00 -5.26
N LEU A 42 -2.20 6.05 -4.93
CA LEU A 42 -0.88 6.29 -4.35
C LEU A 42 0.18 5.70 -5.27
N LYS A 43 1.15 6.53 -5.67
CA LYS A 43 2.27 6.07 -6.48
C LYS A 43 3.35 5.45 -5.59
N THR A 44 3.78 4.25 -5.94
CA THR A 44 4.78 3.49 -5.19
C THR A 44 6.19 3.83 -5.67
N LEU A 45 7.20 3.50 -4.86
CA LEU A 45 8.60 3.69 -5.24
C LEU A 45 9.04 2.77 -6.39
N SER A 46 8.33 1.66 -6.63
CA SER A 46 8.57 0.83 -7.82
C SER A 46 7.99 1.43 -9.10
N GLY A 47 7.26 2.54 -9.01
CA GLY A 47 6.64 3.25 -10.13
C GLY A 47 5.21 2.84 -10.45
N GLY A 48 4.68 1.80 -9.81
CA GLY A 48 3.29 1.38 -9.96
C GLY A 48 2.34 2.15 -9.05
N THR A 49 1.05 1.81 -9.12
CA THR A 49 -0.01 2.53 -8.39
C THR A 49 -0.78 1.60 -7.47
N LEU A 50 -1.02 2.03 -6.23
CA LEU A 50 -1.92 1.37 -5.30
C LEU A 50 -3.18 2.21 -5.13
N THR A 51 -4.34 1.57 -5.14
CA THR A 51 -5.60 2.26 -4.86
C THR A 51 -6.05 1.95 -3.44
N VAL A 52 -6.14 2.96 -2.60
CA VAL A 52 -6.70 2.83 -1.24
C VAL A 52 -8.18 3.19 -1.26
N LYS A 53 -9.01 2.42 -0.54
CA LYS A 53 -10.47 2.61 -0.47
C LYS A 53 -10.97 2.34 0.95
N MET A 54 -12.10 2.95 1.31
CA MET A 54 -12.81 2.55 2.53
C MET A 54 -13.55 1.24 2.30
N ASN A 55 -13.49 0.33 3.28
CA ASN A 55 -14.28 -0.88 3.35
C ASN A 55 -15.14 -0.85 4.63
N GLY A 56 -16.19 -0.02 4.61
CA GLY A 56 -16.98 0.28 5.80
C GLY A 56 -16.52 1.55 6.51
N PRO A 57 -16.90 1.75 7.79
CA PRO A 57 -16.76 3.04 8.46
C PRO A 57 -15.32 3.39 8.85
N THR A 58 -14.50 2.39 9.14
CA THR A 58 -13.14 2.58 9.68
C THR A 58 -12.08 1.76 8.95
N ASN A 59 -12.46 0.74 8.18
CA ASN A 59 -11.49 -0.13 7.55
C ASN A 59 -11.04 0.46 6.20
N VAL A 60 -9.75 0.32 5.91
CA VAL A 60 -9.13 0.69 4.65
C VAL A 60 -8.64 -0.58 3.98
N ILE A 61 -8.92 -0.69 2.68
CA ILE A 61 -8.35 -1.71 1.81
C ILE A 61 -7.41 -1.05 0.81
N VAL A 62 -6.41 -1.82 0.39
CA VAL A 62 -5.45 -1.45 -0.63
C VAL A 62 -5.63 -2.42 -1.79
N VAL A 63 -5.76 -1.88 -3.00
CA VAL A 63 -5.94 -2.65 -4.23
C VAL A 63 -4.74 -2.42 -5.14
N ASP A 64 -4.12 -3.50 -5.60
CA ASP A 64 -3.02 -3.42 -6.57
C ASP A 64 -3.51 -3.33 -8.02
N GLU A 65 -2.57 -3.15 -8.94
CA GLU A 65 -2.84 -3.05 -10.39
C GLU A 65 -3.34 -4.35 -11.02
N ASN A 66 -3.23 -5.46 -10.30
CA ASN A 66 -3.71 -6.79 -10.68
C ASN A 66 -5.09 -7.11 -10.07
N GLY A 67 -5.67 -6.18 -9.30
CA GLY A 67 -6.96 -6.34 -8.63
C GLY A 67 -6.91 -7.16 -7.33
N ARG A 68 -5.71 -7.47 -6.80
CA ARG A 68 -5.59 -8.07 -5.47
C ARG A 68 -5.95 -7.03 -4.42
N VAL A 69 -6.61 -7.49 -3.36
CA VAL A 69 -7.10 -6.64 -2.28
C VAL A 69 -6.45 -7.09 -0.98
N ALA A 70 -5.83 -6.15 -0.27
CA ALA A 70 -5.30 -6.34 1.07
C ALA A 70 -6.03 -5.42 2.05
N SER A 71 -6.44 -5.94 3.20
CA SER A 71 -7.01 -5.15 4.28
C SER A 71 -5.90 -4.67 5.22
N VAL A 72 -6.02 -3.44 5.71
CA VAL A 72 -5.10 -2.94 6.74
C VAL A 72 -5.53 -3.50 8.10
N SER A 73 -4.68 -4.36 8.67
CA SER A 73 -4.91 -5.04 9.96
C SER A 73 -4.41 -4.22 11.15
N THR A 74 -3.35 -3.42 10.95
CA THR A 74 -2.82 -2.49 11.97
C THR A 74 -2.50 -1.16 11.32
N TYR A 75 -3.01 -0.09 11.90
CA TYR A 75 -2.82 1.27 11.43
C TYR A 75 -1.76 1.99 12.25
N ASP A 76 -1.10 2.95 11.62
CA ASP A 76 -0.33 4.01 12.29
C ASP A 76 0.79 3.50 13.21
N VAL A 77 1.57 2.51 12.76
CA VAL A 77 2.81 2.13 13.44
C VAL A 77 3.84 3.22 13.14
N MET A 78 3.93 4.19 14.05
CA MET A 78 4.75 5.39 13.90
C MET A 78 6.24 5.06 13.97
N GLN A 79 7.00 5.54 13.00
CA GLN A 79 8.46 5.46 12.97
C GLN A 79 9.07 6.85 12.83
N ALA A 80 10.37 6.97 13.15
CA ALA A 80 11.10 8.24 13.02
C ALA A 80 11.07 8.80 11.58
N ASN A 81 11.02 7.91 10.59
CA ASN A 81 11.11 8.22 9.16
C ASN A 81 9.77 8.06 8.41
N GLY A 82 8.67 7.68 9.06
CA GLY A 82 7.43 7.40 8.36
C GLY A 82 6.33 6.79 9.22
N VAL A 83 5.41 6.09 8.54
CA VAL A 83 4.32 5.33 9.14
C VAL A 83 4.25 3.97 8.45
N ILE A 84 4.16 2.90 9.24
CA ILE A 84 3.89 1.56 8.73
C ILE A 84 2.40 1.24 8.95
N HIS A 85 1.78 0.69 7.91
CA HIS A 85 0.47 0.05 7.98
C HIS A 85 0.67 -1.44 7.68
N VAL A 86 0.12 -2.31 8.52
CA VAL A 86 0.23 -3.77 8.32
C VAL A 86 -0.96 -4.22 7.47
N ILE A 87 -0.70 -5.02 6.45
CA ILE A 87 -1.70 -5.59 5.56
C ILE A 87 -1.69 -7.12 5.64
N ASP A 88 -2.80 -7.75 5.27
CA ASP A 88 -3.00 -9.20 5.35
C ASP A 88 -2.61 -9.97 4.07
N GLU A 89 -2.38 -9.28 2.95
CA GLU A 89 -2.06 -9.89 1.65
C GLU A 89 -0.88 -9.18 0.97
N VAL A 90 -0.13 -9.92 0.15
CA VAL A 90 1.00 -9.36 -0.61
C VAL A 90 0.50 -8.78 -1.94
N LEU A 91 0.76 -7.50 -2.13
CA LEU A 91 0.41 -6.75 -3.34
C LEU A 91 1.50 -6.94 -4.41
N LEU A 92 1.11 -7.14 -5.66
CA LEU A 92 2.06 -7.39 -6.74
C LEU A 92 2.06 -6.26 -7.76
N PRO A 93 3.25 -5.75 -8.15
CA PRO A 93 3.36 -4.80 -9.25
C PRO A 93 3.00 -5.48 -10.57
N LYS A 94 2.55 -4.68 -11.54
CA LYS A 94 2.33 -5.12 -12.93
C LYS A 94 3.63 -5.26 -13.72
#